data_AF-G4QBC7-F1
#
_entry.id   AF-G4QBC7-F1
#
_cell.length_a   1.000
_cell.length_b   1.000
_cell.length_c   1.000
_cell.angle_alpha   90.00
_cell.angle_beta   90.00
_cell.angle_gamma   90.00
#
_symmetry.space_group_name_H-M   'P 1'
#
loop_
_entity.id
_entity.type
_entity.pdbx_description
1 polymer ?
#
loop_
_entity_poly.entity_id
_entity_poly.type
_entity_poly.pdbx_seq_one_letter_code
_entity_poly.pdbx_strand_id
1 'polypeptide(L)' 'MNEPKSYLSAERKHEILNPKPNMEFLYLCEAYEAIKANDKESFWGWLKKVKLTPGNVKYIKDVYGEEFFDKQGFKY' A
#
# COMPACT_ATOMS: atom_id res chain seq x y z
N MET A 1 2.41 13.22 -8.83
CA MET A 1 3.03 12.56 -7.66
C MET A 1 4.08 11.62 -8.17
N ASN A 2 5.28 11.65 -7.58
CA ASN A 2 6.31 10.66 -7.88
C ASN A 2 5.83 9.27 -7.43
N GLU A 3 6.22 8.24 -8.17
CA GLU A 3 5.92 6.87 -7.78
C GLU A 3 6.63 6.55 -6.45
N PRO A 4 5.96 5.87 -5.49
CA PRO A 4 6.60 5.53 -4.23
C PRO A 4 7.82 4.65 -4.47
N LYS A 5 8.81 4.71 -3.58
CA LYS A 5 10.01 3.87 -3.72
C LYS A 5 9.61 2.40 -3.71
N SER A 6 10.09 1.66 -4.71
CA SER A 6 9.87 0.22 -4.79
C SER A 6 10.95 -0.51 -3.99
N TYR A 7 10.52 -1.50 -3.22
CA TYR A 7 11.34 -2.32 -2.34
C TYR A 7 11.47 -3.75 -2.85
N LEU A 8 10.51 -4.23 -3.65
CA LEU A 8 10.59 -5.57 -4.22
C LEU A 8 11.55 -5.63 -5.41
N SER A 9 12.34 -6.70 -5.47
CA SER A 9 13.17 -7.00 -6.64
C SER A 9 12.30 -7.33 -7.87
N ALA A 10 12.86 -7.18 -9.06
CA ALA A 10 12.16 -7.54 -10.30
C ALA A 10 11.72 -9.02 -10.32
N GLU A 11 12.55 -9.91 -9.78
CA GLU A 11 12.24 -11.33 -9.64
C GLU A 11 11.03 -11.55 -8.72
N ARG A 12 11.02 -10.93 -7.53
CA ARG A 12 9.90 -11.09 -6.60
C ARG A 12 8.59 -10.52 -7.15
N LYS A 13 8.66 -9.41 -7.89
CA LYS A 13 7.50 -8.86 -8.61
C LYS A 13 6.97 -9.86 -9.65
N HIS A 14 7.87 -10.51 -10.39
CA HIS A 14 7.50 -11.51 -11.39
C HIS A 14 6.84 -12.74 -10.75
N GLU A 15 7.34 -13.21 -9.60
CA GLU A 15 6.72 -14.30 -8.84
C GLU A 15 5.32 -13.95 -8.35
N ILE A 16 5.11 -12.71 -7.89
CA ILE A 16 3.81 -12.25 -7.40
C ILE A 16 2.78 -12.13 -8.52
N LEU A 17 3.22 -11.68 -9.70
CA LEU A 17 2.35 -11.42 -10.83
C LEU A 17 2.06 -12.66 -11.69
N ASN A 18 2.76 -13.77 -11.47
CA ASN A 18 2.56 -15.01 -12.23
C ASN A 18 2.05 -16.15 -11.33
N PRO A 19 1.13 -17.01 -11.82
CA PRO A 19 0.57 -17.03 -13.18
C PRO A 19 -0.59 -16.07 -13.40
N LYS A 20 -1.14 -15.46 -12.33
CA LYS A 20 -2.28 -14.56 -12.41
C LYS A 20 -1.91 -13.19 -11.84
N PRO A 21 -1.79 -12.15 -12.68
CA PRO A 21 -1.40 -10.82 -12.24
C PRO A 21 -2.42 -10.25 -11.24
N ASN A 22 -1.95 -9.92 -10.03
CA ASN A 22 -2.72 -9.17 -9.05
C ASN A 22 -1.92 -7.94 -8.59
N MET A 23 -2.20 -6.80 -9.23
CA MET A 23 -1.52 -5.54 -8.94
C MET A 23 -1.81 -5.02 -7.52
N GLU A 24 -3.01 -5.26 -6.99
CA GLU A 24 -3.34 -4.86 -5.62
C GLU A 24 -2.50 -5.63 -4.60
N PHE A 25 -2.37 -6.94 -4.81
CA PHE A 25 -1.51 -7.77 -3.96
C PHE A 25 -0.04 -7.34 -4.06
N LEU A 26 0.43 -7.00 -5.27
CA LEU A 26 1.77 -6.43 -5.45
C LEU A 26 1.96 -5.14 -4.64
N TYR A 27 1.01 -4.21 -4.71
CA TYR A 27 1.08 -2.95 -3.95
C TYR A 27 1.05 -3.18 -2.43
N LEU A 28 0.29 -4.17 -1.94
CA LEU A 28 0.32 -4.57 -0.54
C LEU A 28 1.69 -5.11 -0.12
N CYS A 29 2.33 -5.92 -0.96
CA CYS A 29 3.69 -6.40 -0.69
C CYS A 29 4.72 -5.27 -0.68
N GLU A 30 4.63 -4.32 -1.61
CA GLU A 30 5.49 -3.13 -1.62
C GLU A 30 5.29 -2.27 -0.37
N ALA A 31 4.04 -2.06 0.05
CA ALA A 31 3.73 -1.37 1.29
C ALA A 31 4.36 -2.08 2.50
N TYR A 32 4.23 -3.41 2.58
CA TYR A 32 4.78 -4.21 3.66
C TYR A 32 6.31 -4.11 3.77
N GLU A 33 7.03 -4.15 2.65
CA GLU A 33 8.49 -3.99 2.68
C GLU A 33 8.90 -2.55 2.99
N ALA A 34 8.15 -1.54 2.53
CA ALA A 34 8.40 -0.15 2.89
C ALA A 34 8.28 0.09 4.41
N ILE A 35 7.25 -0.46 5.07
CA ILE A 35 7.09 -0.30 6.52
C ILE A 35 8.16 -1.06 7.30
N LYS A 36 8.62 -2.23 6.82
CA LYS A 36 9.78 -2.95 7.39
C LYS A 36 11.07 -2.14 7.29
N ALA A 37 11.23 -1.37 6.23
CA ALA A 37 12.34 -0.43 6.06
C ALA A 37 12.14 0.90 6.81
N ASN A 38 11.09 1.01 7.64
CA ASN A 38 10.69 2.22 8.36
C ASN A 38 10.42 3.44 7.45
N ASP A 39 10.10 3.21 6.17
CA ASP A 39 9.68 4.24 5.22
C ASP A 39 8.15 4.33 5.19
N LYS A 40 7.62 5.20 6.05
CA LYS A 40 6.18 5.46 6.15
C LYS A 40 5.63 6.17 4.91
N GLU A 41 6.44 7.01 4.24
CA GLU A 41 5.99 7.74 3.06
C GLU A 41 5.69 6.77 1.92
N SER A 42 6.63 5.87 1.64
CA SER A 42 6.45 4.83 0.62
C SER A 42 5.35 3.84 1.01
N PHE A 43 5.24 3.46 2.29
CA PHE A 43 4.15 2.62 2.79
C PHE A 43 2.77 3.21 2.44
N TRP A 44 2.53 4.46 2.83
CA TRP A 44 1.25 5.12 2.53
C TRP A 44 1.06 5.34 1.03
N GLY A 45 2.13 5.67 0.31
CA GLY A 45 2.11 5.83 -1.15
C GLY A 45 1.64 4.57 -1.88
N TRP A 46 2.13 3.40 -1.48
CA TRP A 46 1.68 2.11 -2.01
C TRP A 46 0.26 1.77 -1.58
N LEU A 47 -0.08 1.99 -0.31
CA LEU A 47 -1.39 1.65 0.23
C LEU A 47 -2.53 2.45 -0.45
N LYS A 48 -2.28 3.70 -0.86
CA LYS A 48 -3.25 4.51 -1.66
C LYS A 48 -3.60 3.91 -3.02
N LYS A 49 -2.75 3.04 -3.57
CA LYS A 49 -3.01 2.38 -4.85
C LYS A 49 -3.93 1.17 -4.71
N VAL A 50 -4.15 0.68 -3.48
CA VAL A 50 -5.01 -0.48 -3.18
C VAL A 50 -6.44 -0.02 -2.91
N LYS A 51 -7.44 -0.79 -3.35
CA LYS A 51 -8.82 -0.59 -2.89
C LYS A 51 -8.99 -1.10 -1.46
N LEU A 52 -9.12 -0.20 -0.51
CA LEU A 52 -9.33 -0.56 0.89
C LEU A 52 -10.73 -1.14 1.10
N THR A 53 -10.82 -2.18 1.93
CA THR A 53 -12.13 -2.69 2.36
C THR A 53 -12.70 -1.79 3.47
N PRO A 54 -14.03 -1.82 3.74
CA PRO A 54 -14.63 -1.07 4.84
C PRO A 54 -13.96 -1.35 6.20
N GLY A 55 -13.51 -2.59 6.43
CA GLY A 55 -12.76 -2.95 7.63
C GLY A 55 -11.40 -2.27 7.73
N ASN A 56 -10.68 -2.12 6.61
CA ASN A 56 -9.41 -1.38 6.58
C ASN A 56 -9.62 0.12 6.82
N VAL A 57 -10.65 0.70 6.20
CA VAL A 57 -11.02 2.11 6.40
C VAL A 57 -11.30 2.38 7.87
N LYS A 58 -12.16 1.57 8.49
CA LYS A 58 -12.49 1.68 9.90
C LYS A 58 -11.23 1.61 10.77
N TYR A 59 -10.39 0.60 10.57
CA TYR A 59 -9.14 0.44 11.32
C TYR A 59 -8.23 1.67 11.19
N ILE A 60 -8.02 2.18 9.98
CA ILE A 60 -7.15 3.35 9.77
C ILE A 60 -7.73 4.60 10.45
N LYS A 61 -9.04 4.83 10.33
CA LYS A 61 -9.72 5.95 11.02
C LYS A 61 -9.62 5.81 12.54
N ASP A 62 -9.81 4.61 13.09
CA ASP A 62 -9.74 4.36 14.54
C ASP A 62 -8.32 4.59 15.09
N VAL A 63 -7.27 4.23 14.35
CA VAL A 63 -5.88 4.33 14.81
C VAL A 63 -5.26 5.70 14.56
N TYR A 64 -5.54 6.33 13.41
CA TYR A 64 -4.87 7.55 12.98
C TYR A 64 -5.78 8.78 12.97
N GLY A 65 -7.08 8.60 13.17
CA GLY A 65 -8.08 9.64 13.11
C GLY A 65 -8.66 9.85 11.69
N GLU A 66 -9.88 10.37 11.65
CA GLU A 66 -10.60 10.63 10.40
C GLU A 66 -9.92 11.72 9.55
N GLU A 67 -9.42 12.80 10.16
CA GLU A 67 -8.69 13.84 9.43
C GLU A 67 -7.44 13.32 8.73
N PHE A 68 -6.73 12.37 9.34
CA PHE A 68 -5.57 11.76 8.71
C PHE A 68 -6.00 10.99 7.47
N PHE A 69 -7.03 10.16 7.59
CA PHE A 69 -7.55 9.36 6.49
C PHE A 69 -7.95 10.23 5.28
N ASP A 70 -8.69 11.31 5.53
CA ASP A 70 -9.16 12.21 4.47
C ASP A 70 -7.99 12.94 3.78
N LYS A 71 -6.97 13.36 4.54
CA LYS A 71 -5.75 14.00 4.00
C LYS A 71 -4.92 13.05 3.14
N GLN A 72 -4.98 11.74 3.38
CA GLN A 72 -4.16 10.77 2.64
C GLN A 72 -4.70 10.48 1.24
N GLY A 73 -6.01 10.63 0.99
CA GLY A 73 -6.60 10.33 -0.32
C GLY A 73 -6.63 8.85 -0.66
N PHE A 74 -6.96 8.00 0.31
CA PHE A 74 -7.13 6.56 0.09
C PHE A 74 -8.30 6.25 -0.84
N LYS A 75 -8.20 5.14 -1.58
CA LYS A 75 -9.30 4.57 -2.38
C LYS A 75 -10.02 3.52 -1.53
N TYR A 76 -11.33 3.62 -1.40
CA TYR A 76 -12.17 2.69 -0.64
C TYR A 76 -13.53 2.48 -1.33
#